data_AF-A0A356TQV3-F1
#
_entry.id   AF-A0A356TQV3-F1
#
_cell.length_a   1.000
_cell.length_b   1.000
_cell.length_c   1.000
_cell.angle_alpha   90.00
_cell.angle_beta   90.00
_cell.angle_gamma   90.00
#
_symmetry.space_group_name_H-M   'P 1'
#
loop_
_entity.id
_entity.type
_entity.pdbx_description
1 polymer ?
#
loop_
_entity_poly.entity_id
_entity_poly.type
_entity_poly.pdbx_seq_one_letter_code
_entity_poly.pdbx_strand_id
1 'polypeptide(L)'
;MLAVVERASHSLSACYERMVDPAPRIRGTTIILLTIEADGRVSRARSLRSSLGRPEIDRCLVTKLRRLRFPTRARAITVRIPFEFAGPARRSRARPNRGL
;
A
#
# COMPACT_ATOMS: atom_id res chain seq x y z
N MET A 1 11.66 1.29 -10.23
CA MET A 1 11.18 0.28 -9.25
C MET A 1 9.74 0.52 -8.85
N LEU A 2 9.44 1.73 -8.39
CA LEU A 2 8.09 2.17 -8.03
C LEU A 2 7.11 2.16 -9.22
N ALA A 3 7.58 2.39 -10.45
CA ALA A 3 6.76 2.38 -11.66
C ALA A 3 5.87 1.12 -11.87
N VAL A 4 6.29 -0.06 -11.41
CA VAL A 4 5.45 -1.27 -11.49
C VAL A 4 4.29 -1.19 -10.49
N VAL A 5 4.55 -0.66 -9.30
CA VAL A 5 3.57 -0.46 -8.24
C VAL A 5 2.62 0.69 -8.62
N GLU A 6 3.14 1.76 -9.21
CA GLU A 6 2.36 2.88 -9.73
C GLU A 6 1.42 2.44 -10.85
N ARG A 7 1.87 1.59 -11.79
CA ARG A 7 0.99 1.00 -12.82
C ARG A 7 -0.07 0.07 -12.23
N ALA A 8 0.28 -0.65 -11.16
CA ALA A 8 -0.66 -1.50 -10.45
C ALA A 8 -1.58 -0.72 -9.50
N SER A 9 -1.36 0.58 -9.29
CA SER A 9 -2.08 1.40 -8.31
C SER A 9 -3.59 1.29 -8.45
N HIS A 10 -4.13 1.33 -9.67
CA HIS A 10 -5.56 1.17 -9.91
C HIS A 10 -6.10 -0.20 -9.44
N SER A 11 -5.35 -1.29 -9.66
CA SER A 11 -5.75 -2.62 -9.17
C SER A 11 -5.60 -2.78 -7.66
N LEU A 12 -4.68 -2.03 -7.06
CA LEU A 12 -4.46 -1.99 -5.61
C LEU A 12 -5.53 -1.15 -4.92
N SER A 13 -5.93 -0.01 -5.49
CA SER A 13 -7.05 0.82 -5.01
C SER A 13 -8.36 0.03 -4.96
N ALA A 14 -8.59 -0.87 -5.91
CA ALA A 14 -9.77 -1.75 -5.90
C ALA A 14 -9.82 -2.67 -4.66
N CYS A 15 -8.69 -3.01 -4.02
CA CYS A 15 -8.69 -3.76 -2.76
C CYS A 15 -9.28 -2.94 -1.60
N TYR A 16 -9.06 -1.63 -1.64
CA TYR A 16 -9.57 -0.69 -0.65
C TYR A 16 -11.04 -0.34 -0.93
N GLU A 17 -11.37 0.02 -2.17
CA GLU A 17 -12.73 0.42 -2.57
C GLU A 17 -13.79 -0.66 -2.28
N ARG A 18 -13.47 -1.93 -2.53
CA ARG A 18 -14.37 -3.07 -2.25
C ARG A 18 -14.71 -3.26 -0.77
N MET A 19 -13.92 -2.67 0.11
CA MET A 19 -13.98 -2.87 1.56
C MET A 19 -14.49 -1.63 2.30
N VAL A 20 -14.71 -0.52 1.59
CA VAL A 20 -15.07 0.78 2.16
C VAL A 20 -16.58 0.97 2.31
N ASP A 21 -17.40 0.23 1.61
CA ASP A 21 -18.85 0.40 1.67
C ASP A 21 -19.50 -0.48 2.77
N PRO A 22 -20.23 0.04 3.78
CA PRO A 22 -20.53 1.44 4.13
C PRO A 22 -19.78 1.89 5.41
N ALA A 23 -18.53 1.44 5.60
CA ALA A 23 -17.77 1.74 6.81
C ALA A 23 -17.21 3.17 6.80
N PRO A 24 -17.19 3.87 7.95
CA PRO A 24 -16.71 5.25 8.01
C PRO A 24 -15.21 5.32 7.74
N ARG A 25 -14.86 5.66 6.50
CA ARG A 25 -13.58 6.25 6.05
C ARG A 25 -12.36 5.65 6.75
N ILE A 26 -11.94 4.46 6.29
CA ILE A 26 -10.72 3.80 6.74
C ILE A 26 -9.54 4.76 6.50
N ARG A 27 -8.83 5.09 7.56
CA ARG A 27 -7.63 5.93 7.52
C ARG A 27 -6.51 5.20 8.20
N GLY A 28 -5.34 5.21 7.58
CA GLY A 28 -4.17 4.58 8.17
C GLY A 28 -3.11 4.25 7.14
N THR A 29 -2.09 3.55 7.62
CA THR A 29 -0.92 3.17 6.85
C THR A 29 -0.67 1.69 7.06
N THR A 30 -0.30 1.00 5.99
CA THR A 30 0.17 -0.39 6.05
C THR A 30 1.52 -0.48 5.37
N ILE A 31 2.45 -1.21 5.98
CA ILE A 31 3.78 -1.45 5.40
C ILE A 31 3.81 -2.88 4.90
N ILE A 32 3.95 -3.03 3.59
CA ILE A 32 4.12 -4.33 2.95
C ILE A 32 5.61 -4.58 2.70
N LEU A 33 6.09 -5.73 3.17
CA LEU A 33 7.40 -6.26 2.83
C LEU A 33 7.28 -7.13 1.58
N LEU A 34 8.03 -6.81 0.55
CA LEU A 34 8.14 -7.58 -0.68
C LEU A 34 9.56 -8.08 -0.88
N THR A 35 9.72 -9.37 -1.16
CA THR A 35 10.98 -9.95 -1.66
C THR A 35 10.79 -10.24 -3.14
N ILE A 36 11.61 -9.59 -3.96
CA ILE A 36 11.63 -9.71 -5.40
C ILE A 36 12.93 -10.44 -5.76
N GLU A 37 12.81 -11.61 -6.38
CA GLU A 37 13.93 -12.41 -6.82
C GLU A 37 14.67 -11.77 -8.00
N ALA A 38 15.89 -12.25 -8.28
CA ALA A 38 16.70 -11.78 -9.41
C ALA A 38 15.96 -11.92 -10.76
N ASP A 39 15.12 -12.96 -10.89
CA ASP A 39 14.30 -13.18 -12.07
C ASP A 39 13.09 -12.22 -12.17
N GLY A 40 12.88 -11.36 -11.17
CA GLY A 40 11.77 -10.40 -11.07
C GLY A 40 10.48 -10.95 -10.44
N ARG A 41 10.46 -12.19 -9.92
CA ARG A 41 9.27 -12.80 -9.31
C ARG A 41 9.17 -12.34 -7.87
N VAL A 42 7.95 -12.20 -7.38
CA VAL A 42 7.73 -11.94 -5.95
C VAL A 42 7.70 -13.28 -5.22
N SER A 43 8.79 -13.62 -4.52
CA SER A 43 8.87 -14.86 -3.72
C SER A 43 8.20 -14.72 -2.36
N ARG A 44 8.20 -13.51 -1.78
CA ARG A 44 7.53 -13.22 -0.51
C ARG A 44 6.81 -11.89 -0.57
N ALA A 45 5.59 -11.87 -0.02
CA ALA A 45 4.86 -10.65 0.27
C ALA A 45 4.07 -10.85 1.57
N ARG A 46 4.22 -9.90 2.51
CA ARG A 46 3.50 -9.89 3.80
C ARG A 46 3.33 -8.47 4.33
N SER A 47 2.26 -8.20 5.06
CA SER A 47 2.14 -6.98 5.87
C SER A 47 2.99 -7.12 7.12
N LEU A 48 3.71 -6.05 7.49
CA LEU A 48 4.50 -6.01 8.72
C LEU A 48 3.70 -5.38 9.86
N ARG A 49 3.06 -4.25 9.58
CA ARG A 49 2.15 -3.55 10.48
C ARG A 49 1.12 -2.82 9.63
N SER A 50 -0.13 -2.86 10.08
CA SER A 50 -1.27 -2.21 9.45
C SER A 50 -2.08 -1.50 10.52
N SER A 51 -2.31 -0.20 10.34
CA SER A 51 -3.20 0.57 11.21
C SER A 51 -4.62 0.69 10.64
N LEU A 52 -4.93 -0.03 9.56
CA LEU A 52 -6.22 0.02 8.88
C LEU A 52 -7.35 -0.68 9.65
N GLY A 53 -7.01 -1.53 10.63
CA GLY A 53 -8.00 -2.30 11.41
C GLY A 53 -8.77 -3.36 10.60
N ARG A 54 -8.40 -3.58 9.33
CA ARG A 54 -9.04 -4.53 8.42
C ARG A 54 -8.02 -5.44 7.73
N PRO A 55 -7.77 -6.65 8.26
CA PRO A 55 -6.75 -7.55 7.72
C PRO A 55 -7.06 -8.04 6.30
N GLU A 56 -8.30 -7.96 5.84
CA GLU A 56 -8.69 -8.41 4.49
C GLU A 56 -8.17 -7.45 3.41
N ILE A 57 -7.96 -6.16 3.73
CA ILE A 57 -7.31 -5.19 2.81
C ILE A 57 -5.86 -5.61 2.59
N ASP A 58 -5.15 -5.91 3.68
CA ASP A 58 -3.76 -6.36 3.62
C ASP A 58 -3.63 -7.67 2.82
N ARG A 59 -4.56 -8.62 3.03
CA ARG A 59 -4.59 -9.88 2.26
C ARG A 59 -4.81 -9.63 0.76
N CYS A 60 -5.71 -8.73 0.40
CA CYS A 60 -5.94 -8.38 -1.00
C CYS A 60 -4.70 -7.75 -1.63
N LEU A 61 -4.07 -6.78 -0.95
CA LEU A 61 -2.84 -6.14 -1.39
C LEU A 61 -1.71 -7.16 -1.58
N VAL A 62 -1.47 -8.02 -0.59
CA VAL A 62 -0.46 -9.09 -0.67
C VAL A 62 -0.72 -10.01 -1.87
N THR A 63 -1.97 -10.41 -2.09
CA THR A 63 -2.35 -11.29 -3.21
C THR A 63 -2.10 -10.63 -4.56
N LYS A 64 -2.46 -9.36 -4.71
CA LYS A 64 -2.22 -8.59 -5.95
C LYS A 64 -0.72 -8.40 -6.20
N LEU A 65 0.03 -8.00 -5.19
CA LEU A 65 1.47 -7.77 -5.28
C LEU A 65 2.25 -9.05 -5.64
N ARG A 66 1.84 -10.22 -5.12
CA ARG A 66 2.46 -11.51 -5.48
C ARG A 66 2.32 -11.85 -6.96
N ARG A 67 1.28 -11.35 -7.63
CA ARG A 67 1.02 -11.60 -9.05
C ARG A 67 1.76 -10.63 -9.97
N LEU A 68 2.38 -9.60 -9.42
CA LEU A 68 3.14 -8.63 -10.23
C LEU A 68 4.47 -9.24 -10.69
N ARG A 69 4.87 -8.87 -11.91
CA ARG A 69 6.20 -9.18 -12.46
C ARG A 69 7.03 -7.91 -12.44
N PHE A 70 8.17 -7.95 -11.75
CA PHE A 70 9.13 -6.86 -11.74
C PHE A 70 10.22 -7.11 -12.80
N PRO A 71 10.92 -6.06 -13.28
CA PRO A 71 12.09 -6.24 -14.12
C PRO A 71 13.16 -7.08 -13.44
N THR A 72 13.81 -7.94 -14.22
CA THR A 72 14.95 -8.76 -13.81
C THR A 72 16.11 -7.91 -13.31
N ARG A 73 16.89 -8.47 -12.38
CA ARG A 73 18.04 -7.81 -11.75
C ARG A 73 19.16 -8.79 -11.43
N ALA A 74 20.33 -8.22 -11.13
CA ALA A 74 21.51 -8.99 -10.73
C ALA A 74 21.32 -9.79 -9.42
N ARG A 75 20.48 -9.33 -8.49
CA ARG A 75 20.24 -10.02 -7.22
C ARG A 75 18.81 -9.83 -6.71
N ALA A 76 18.38 -10.76 -5.86
CA ALA A 76 17.16 -10.62 -5.10
C ALA A 76 17.24 -9.43 -4.15
N ILE A 77 16.10 -8.75 -3.95
CA ILE A 77 15.99 -7.60 -3.06
C ILE A 77 14.76 -7.74 -2.19
N THR A 78 14.84 -7.19 -0.98
CA THR A 78 13.68 -7.03 -0.11
C THR A 78 13.41 -5.55 0.06
N VAL A 79 12.20 -5.13 -0.27
CA VAL A 79 11.74 -3.73 -0.23
C VAL A 79 10.55 -3.58 0.70
N ARG A 80 10.48 -2.44 1.39
CA ARG A 80 9.35 -2.05 2.23
C ARG A 80 8.59 -0.95 1.51
N ILE A 81 7.31 -1.20 1.23
CA ILE A 81 6.46 -0.26 0.51
C ILE A 81 5.39 0.22 1.48
N PRO A 82 5.43 1.49 1.90
CA PRO A 82 4.33 2.07 2.66
C PRO A 82 3.15 2.35 1.73
N PHE A 83 1.96 1.94 2.16
CA PHE A 83 0.69 2.32 1.53
C PHE A 83 -0.08 3.19 2.51
N GLU A 84 -0.32 4.43 2.13
CA GLU A 84 -1.10 5.39 2.92
C GLU A 84 -2.52 5.48 2.34
N PHE A 85 -3.50 5.23 3.20
CA PHE A 85 -4.91 5.38 2.86
C PHE A 85 -5.44 6.60 3.57
N ALA A 86 -5.44 7.72 2.84
CA ALA A 86 -6.08 8.94 3.27
C ALA A 86 -7.56 8.92 2.83
N GLY A 87 -8.45 8.38 3.66
CA GLY A 87 -9.86 8.79 3.58
C GLY A 87 -9.91 10.33 3.61
N PRO A 88 -10.79 11.00 2.84
CA PRO A 88 -10.64 12.42 2.46
C PRO A 88 -10.28 13.23 3.69
N ALA A 89 -9.07 13.81 3.64
CA ALA A 89 -8.51 14.56 4.75
C ALA A 89 -9.60 15.48 5.27
N ARG A 90 -9.98 15.34 6.55
CA ARG A 90 -10.53 16.52 7.22
C ARG A 90 -9.37 17.50 7.10
N ARG A 91 -9.49 18.49 6.19
CA ARG A 91 -8.56 19.63 6.11
C ARG A 91 -8.36 20.04 7.56
N SER A 92 -7.21 19.67 8.14
CA SER A 92 -6.78 20.22 9.40
C SER A 92 -6.67 21.70 9.10
N ARG A 93 -7.65 22.47 9.58
CA ARG A 93 -7.62 23.93 9.59
C ARG A 93 -6.24 24.29 10.13
N ALA A 94 -5.35 24.72 9.25
CA ALA A 94 -4.15 25.42 9.65
C ALA A 94 -4.64 26.55 10.55
N ARG A 95 -4.26 26.53 11.83
CA ARG A 95 -4.55 27.63 12.74
C ARG A 95 -3.85 28.86 12.14
N PRO A 96 -4.55 29.97 11.82
CA PRO A 96 -3.86 31.19 11.47
C PRO A 96 -3.08 31.63 12.70
N ASN A 97 -1.76 31.70 12.58
CA ASN A 97 -0.92 32.27 13.62
C ASN A 97 -1.26 33.77 13.69
N ARG A 98 -2.01 34.18 14.71
CA ARG A 98 -2.18 35.57 15.08
C ARG A 98 -1.31 35.80 16.32
N GLY A 99 -0.10 36.26 16.10
CA GLY A 99 0.78 36.88 17.12
C GLY A 99 1.23 38.21 16.51
N LEU A 100 0.64 39.31 17.01
CA LEU A 100 1.26 40.31 17.91
C LEU A 100 2.08 41.32 17.12
#